data_AF-A0A2G6EZ50-F1
#
_entry.id   AF-A0A2G6EZ50-F1
#
_cell.length_a   1.000
_cell.length_b   1.000
_cell.length_c   1.000
_cell.angle_alpha   90.00
_cell.angle_beta   90.00
_cell.angle_gamma   90.00
#
_symmetry.space_group_name_H-M   'P 1'
#
loop_
_entity.id
_entity.type
_entity.pdbx_description
1 polymer ?
#
loop_
_entity_poly.entity_id
_entity_poly.type
_entity_poly.pdbx_seq_one_letter_code
_entity_poly.pdbx_strand_id
1 'polypeptide(L)'
;MLDEKMLKRIKTINQNFIDMGFDLEEDIIELLEQKEDIREKVENTKYKKMTFSKDEEANSYIWNLEDCQISFDVILGEDEEGKWFEVECNILNF
;
A
#
# COMPACT_ATOMS: atom_id res chain seq x y z
N MET A 1 16.80 2.73 0.41
CA MET A 1 16.85 2.90 -1.06
C MET A 1 16.51 1.59 -1.74
N LEU A 2 15.32 1.52 -2.31
CA LEU A 2 14.82 0.37 -3.04
C LEU A 2 15.47 0.29 -4.43
N ASP A 3 15.72 -0.92 -4.93
CA ASP A 3 16.32 -1.10 -6.25
C ASP A 3 15.29 -0.92 -7.39
N GLU A 4 15.77 -0.80 -8.63
CA GLU A 4 14.90 -0.56 -9.81
C GLU A 4 13.87 -1.67 -10.01
N LYS A 5 14.22 -2.92 -9.65
CA LYS A 5 13.32 -4.07 -9.76
C LYS A 5 12.16 -3.94 -8.78
N MET A 6 12.45 -3.54 -7.55
CA MET A 6 11.46 -3.27 -6.52
C MET A 6 10.59 -2.07 -6.90
N LEU A 7 11.16 -0.96 -7.38
CA LEU A 7 10.38 0.21 -7.81
C LEU A 7 9.39 -0.14 -8.94
N LYS A 8 9.80 -0.93 -9.95
CA LYS A 8 8.88 -1.42 -10.99
C LYS A 8 7.76 -2.29 -10.43
N ARG A 9 8.07 -3.09 -9.42
CA ARG A 9 7.10 -3.94 -8.74
C ARG A 9 6.11 -3.12 -7.94
N ILE A 10 6.56 -2.11 -7.22
CA ILE A 10 5.71 -1.16 -6.49
C ILE A 10 4.75 -0.48 -7.45
N LYS A 11 5.22 0.02 -8.60
CA LYS A 11 4.34 0.60 -9.63
C LYS A 11 3.24 -0.36 -10.09
N THR A 12 3.58 -1.64 -10.25
CA THR A 12 2.59 -2.65 -10.63
C THR A 12 1.57 -2.91 -9.53
N ILE A 13 2.00 -2.91 -8.27
CA ILE A 13 1.13 -3.05 -7.09
C ILE A 13 0.22 -1.82 -6.99
N ASN A 14 0.81 -0.62 -7.05
CA ASN A 14 0.15 0.66 -6.93
C ASN A 14 -0.95 0.86 -7.97
N GLN A 15 -0.79 0.32 -9.18
CA GLN A 15 -1.83 0.38 -10.20
C GLN A 15 -3.17 -0.19 -9.72
N ASN A 16 -3.18 -1.23 -8.87
CA ASN A 16 -4.44 -1.76 -8.30
C ASN A 16 -5.10 -0.74 -7.37
N PHE A 17 -4.32 0.00 -6.59
CA PHE A 17 -4.84 1.03 -5.70
C PHE A 17 -5.36 2.24 -6.48
N ILE A 18 -4.64 2.64 -7.55
CA ILE A 18 -5.10 3.68 -8.49
C ILE A 18 -6.45 3.27 -9.09
N ASP A 19 -6.57 2.03 -9.55
CA ASP A 19 -7.82 1.49 -10.10
C ASP A 19 -8.96 1.47 -9.06
N MET A 20 -8.64 1.44 -7.77
CA MET A 20 -9.58 1.55 -6.64
C MET A 20 -9.74 2.99 -6.10
N GLY A 21 -9.00 3.97 -6.62
CA GLY A 21 -9.23 5.40 -6.37
C GLY A 21 -8.13 6.20 -5.67
N PHE A 22 -7.00 5.60 -5.25
CA PHE A 22 -5.88 6.34 -4.65
C PHE A 22 -4.53 5.91 -5.22
N ASP A 23 -3.66 6.89 -5.40
CA ASP A 23 -2.25 6.66 -5.65
C ASP A 23 -1.53 6.56 -4.30
N LEU A 24 -1.01 5.37 -4.00
CA LEU A 24 -0.31 5.05 -2.76
C LEU A 24 1.17 4.70 -3.03
N GLU A 25 1.75 5.11 -4.17
CA GLU A 25 3.12 4.74 -4.55
C GLU A 25 4.14 5.16 -3.49
N GLU A 26 4.02 6.40 -3.01
CA GLU A 26 4.92 6.96 -2.00
C GLU A 26 4.77 6.22 -0.66
N ASP A 27 3.54 5.96 -0.21
CA ASP A 27 3.25 5.24 1.04
C ASP A 27 3.82 3.81 1.01
N ILE A 28 3.70 3.13 -0.13
CA ILE A 28 4.29 1.79 -0.31
C ILE A 28 5.82 1.88 -0.28
N ILE A 29 6.42 2.88 -0.92
CA ILE A 29 7.88 3.06 -0.88
C ILE A 29 8.33 3.28 0.57
N GLU A 30 7.69 4.19 1.30
CA GLU A 30 8.03 4.49 2.69
C GLU A 30 7.89 3.25 3.58
N LEU A 31 6.80 2.51 3.44
CA LEU A 31 6.59 1.24 4.15
C LEU A 31 7.74 0.26 3.91
N LEU A 32 8.13 0.05 2.65
CA LEU A 32 9.16 -0.94 2.30
C LEU A 32 10.59 -0.46 2.61
N GLU A 33 10.81 0.84 2.75
CA GLU A 33 12.07 1.38 3.26
C GLU A 33 12.18 1.27 4.79
N GLN A 34 11.06 1.37 5.51
CA GLN A 34 11.03 1.29 6.97
C GLN A 34 10.88 -0.15 7.51
N LYS A 35 10.27 -1.05 6.74
CA LYS A 35 9.94 -2.43 7.15
C LYS A 35 10.59 -3.44 6.21
N GLU A 36 11.81 -3.84 6.53
CA GLU A 36 12.60 -4.80 5.76
C GLU A 36 11.90 -6.18 5.65
N ASP A 37 11.22 -6.62 6.70
CA ASP A 37 10.46 -7.87 6.73
C ASP A 37 9.29 -7.87 5.72
N ILE A 38 8.57 -6.75 5.62
CA ILE A 38 7.52 -6.57 4.62
C ILE A 38 8.12 -6.49 3.23
N ARG A 39 9.23 -5.76 3.06
CA ARG A 39 9.95 -5.70 1.79
C ARG A 39 10.33 -7.09 1.29
N GLU A 40 10.94 -7.92 2.13
CA GLU A 40 11.28 -9.30 1.76
C GLU A 40 10.05 -10.13 1.39
N LYS A 41 8.94 -9.99 2.11
CA LYS A 41 7.67 -10.65 1.76
C LYS A 41 7.16 -10.21 0.40
N VAL A 42 7.22 -8.91 0.09
CA VAL A 42 6.82 -8.37 -1.21
C VAL A 42 7.71 -8.92 -2.33
N GLU A 43 9.03 -9.03 -2.11
CA GLU A 43 9.98 -9.59 -3.07
C GLU A 43 9.67 -11.06 -3.40
N ASN A 44 9.30 -11.84 -2.38
CA ASN A 44 9.16 -13.30 -2.48
C ASN A 44 7.73 -13.77 -2.82
N THR A 45 6.71 -12.97 -2.53
CA THR A 45 5.32 -13.31 -2.84
C THR A 45 5.08 -13.21 -4.34
N LYS A 46 4.45 -14.21 -4.97
CA LYS A 46 4.07 -14.07 -6.39
C LYS A 46 2.89 -13.10 -6.51
N TYR A 47 2.90 -12.20 -7.48
CA TYR A 47 1.83 -11.21 -7.67
C TYR A 47 0.42 -11.83 -7.68
N LYS A 48 0.25 -12.98 -8.36
CA LYS A 48 -1.01 -13.74 -8.40
C LYS A 48 -1.53 -14.26 -7.05
N LYS A 49 -0.71 -14.22 -6.01
CA LYS A 49 -1.07 -14.60 -4.64
C LYS A 49 -1.38 -13.38 -3.76
N MET A 50 -1.13 -12.18 -4.27
CA MET A 50 -1.54 -10.95 -3.62
C MET A 50 -3.01 -10.72 -3.90
N THR A 51 -3.74 -10.21 -2.92
CA THR A 51 -5.11 -9.72 -3.14
C THR A 51 -5.20 -8.27 -2.71
N PHE A 52 -6.05 -7.54 -3.41
CA PHE A 52 -6.30 -6.12 -3.23
C PHE A 52 -7.80 -5.92 -3.03
N SER A 53 -8.17 -5.14 -2.04
CA SER A 53 -9.56 -4.79 -1.78
C SER A 53 -9.66 -3.42 -1.13
N LYS A 54 -10.87 -2.86 -1.10
CA LYS A 54 -11.17 -1.62 -0.39
C LYS A 54 -12.23 -1.90 0.68
N ASP A 55 -12.01 -1.37 1.86
CA ASP A 55 -13.02 -1.22 2.89
C ASP A 55 -13.62 0.18 2.77
N GLU A 56 -14.85 0.26 2.29
CA GLU A 56 -15.57 1.53 2.09
C GLU A 56 -15.98 2.18 3.42
N GLU A 57 -16.21 1.39 4.47
CA GLU A 57 -16.62 1.93 5.77
C GLU A 57 -15.44 2.57 6.50
N ALA A 58 -14.28 1.92 6.44
CA ALA A 58 -13.04 2.42 7.03
C ALA A 58 -12.25 3.38 6.11
N ASN A 59 -12.69 3.56 4.86
CA ASN A 59 -11.93 4.22 3.80
C ASN A 59 -10.48 3.69 3.69
N SER A 60 -10.36 2.37 3.70
CA SER A 60 -9.08 1.67 3.79
C SER A 60 -8.78 0.84 2.56
N TYR A 61 -7.53 0.84 2.12
CA TYR A 61 -7.03 0.07 1.00
C TYR A 61 -6.22 -1.11 1.52
N ILE A 62 -6.68 -2.32 1.23
CA ILE A 62 -6.15 -3.55 1.82
C ILE A 62 -5.31 -4.29 0.79
N TRP A 63 -4.13 -4.73 1.22
CA TRP A 63 -3.22 -5.58 0.48
C TRP A 63 -2.80 -6.79 1.29
N ASN A 64 -3.18 -7.96 0.81
CA ASN A 64 -2.80 -9.22 1.43
C ASN A 64 -1.57 -9.83 0.74
N LEU A 65 -0.61 -10.23 1.57
CA LEU A 65 0.64 -10.89 1.26
C LEU A 65 0.69 -12.24 1.98
N GLU A 66 -0.07 -13.22 1.49
CA GLU A 66 -0.19 -14.57 2.08
C GLU A 66 -0.59 -14.57 3.57
N ASP A 67 0.38 -14.51 4.48
CA ASP A 67 0.26 -14.55 5.94
C ASP A 67 0.31 -13.15 6.60
N CYS A 68 0.26 -12.10 5.78
CA CYS A 68 0.32 -10.71 6.22
C CYS A 68 -0.74 -9.88 5.50
N GLN A 69 -1.44 -9.01 6.23
CA GLN A 69 -2.34 -8.01 5.68
C GLN A 69 -1.77 -6.62 5.99
N ILE A 70 -1.69 -5.79 4.97
CA ILE A 70 -1.35 -4.37 5.08
C ILE A 70 -2.63 -3.59 4.75
N SER A 71 -2.99 -2.64 5.59
CA SER A 71 -4.06 -1.69 5.30
C SER A 71 -3.52 -0.27 5.28
N PHE A 72 -4.00 0.50 4.31
CA PHE A 72 -3.71 1.92 4.15
C PHE A 72 -5.01 2.67 4.41
N ASP A 73 -5.14 3.20 5.63
CA ASP A 73 -6.32 3.94 6.06
C ASP A 73 -6.18 5.37 5.56
N VAL A 74 -7.09 5.79 4.68
CA VAL A 74 -7.01 7.09 4.03
C VAL A 74 -7.88 8.09 4.79
N ILE A 75 -7.26 9.12 5.33
CA ILE A 75 -7.91 10.23 6.01
C ILE A 75 -7.99 11.39 5.03
N LEU A 76 -9.20 11.87 4.76
CA LEU A 76 -9.45 12.98 3.84
C LEU A 76 -9.77 14.25 4.61
N GLY A 77 -9.18 15.36 4.17
CA GLY A 77 -9.51 16.69 4.68
C GLY A 77 -9.52 17.75 3.59
N GLU A 78 -10.00 18.93 3.96
CA GLU A 78 -10.03 20.11 3.10
C GLU A 78 -9.73 21.33 3.97
N ASP A 79 -8.76 22.14 3.55
CA ASP A 79 -8.39 23.39 4.21
C ASP A 79 -8.28 24.54 3.19
N GLU A 80 -7.64 25.65 3.59
CA GLU A 80 -7.47 26.83 2.73
C GLU A 80 -6.57 26.57 1.50
N GLU A 81 -5.70 25.54 1.54
CA GLU A 81 -4.81 25.15 0.44
C GLU A 81 -5.45 24.12 -0.50
N GLY A 82 -6.51 23.46 -0.04
CA GLY A 82 -7.37 22.58 -0.83
C GLY A 82 -7.61 21.24 -0.16
N LYS A 83 -7.92 20.23 -0.98
CA LYS A 83 -8.11 18.86 -0.49
C LYS A 83 -6.76 18.23 -0.22
N TRP A 84 -6.64 17.59 0.92
CA TRP A 84 -5.47 16.81 1.31
C TRP A 84 -5.92 15.40 1.72
N PHE A 85 -4.96 14.48 1.71
CA PHE A 85 -5.13 13.17 2.31
C PHE A 85 -3.90 12.81 3.13
N GLU A 86 -4.11 12.02 4.17
CA GLU A 86 -3.07 11.39 4.98
C GLU A 86 -3.33 9.89 4.98
N VAL A 87 -2.26 9.09 5.02
CA VAL A 87 -2.35 7.64 4.99
C VAL A 87 -1.72 7.07 6.26
N GLU A 88 -2.52 6.32 7.01
CA GLU A 88 -2.02 5.51 8.11
C GLU A 88 -1.84 4.06 7.66
N CYS A 89 -0.63 3.54 7.78
CA CYS A 89 -0.33 2.16 7.42
C CYS A 89 -0.41 1.23 8.64
N ASN A 90 -1.25 0.20 8.55
CA ASN A 90 -1.43 -0.81 9.59
C ASN A 90 -1.06 -2.20 9.07
N ILE A 91 -0.36 -2.99 9.89
CA ILE A 91 0.13 -4.33 9.53
C ILE A 91 -0.46 -5.36 10.50
N LEU A 92 -1.11 -6.39 9.96
CA LEU A 92 -1.63 -7.53 10.68
C LEU A 92 -0.96 -8.82 10.19
N ASN A 93 -0.33 -9.55 11.10
CA ASN A 93 0.28 -10.85 10.81
C ASN A 93 -0.61 -11.98 11.35
N PHE A 94 -0.71 -13.09 10.62
CA PHE A 94 -1.57 -14.24 10.96
C PHE A 94 -0.79 -15.50 11.40
#